data_AF-U1RH60-F1
#
_entry.id   AF-U1RH60-F1
#
_cell.length_a   1.000
_cell.length_b   1.000
_cell.length_c   1.000
_cell.angle_alpha   90.00
_cell.angle_beta   90.00
_cell.angle_gamma   90.00
#
_symmetry.space_group_name_H-M   'P 1'
#
loop_
_entity.id
_entity.type
_entity.pdbx_description
1 polymer ?
#
loop_
_entity_poly.entity_id
_entity_poly.type
_entity_poly.pdbx_seq_one_letter_code
_entity_poly.pdbx_strand_id
1 'polypeptide(L)' 'MSGESPGLRGILGAVRERLAAFRALWRDFTGESAYEKYVERHRREHPGHAPMTEREFWRARARLREDNPPTGCC' A
#
# COMPACT_ATOMS: atom_id res chain seq x y z
N MET A 1 9.21 -32.67 34.86
CA MET A 1 8.68 -32.22 33.55
C MET A 1 8.94 -30.74 33.44
N SER A 2 10.12 -30.38 32.97
CA SER A 2 10.59 -28.99 32.89
C SER A 2 9.83 -28.27 31.80
N GLY A 3 9.15 -27.18 32.16
CA GLY A 3 8.50 -26.29 31.22
C GLY A 3 9.54 -25.63 30.31
N GLU A 4 9.61 -26.09 29.07
CA GLU A 4 10.27 -25.39 27.97
C GLU A 4 9.53 -24.08 27.70
N SER A 5 9.97 -23.02 28.37
CA SER A 5 9.51 -21.67 28.04
C SER A 5 9.92 -21.38 26.59
N PRO A 6 9.01 -21.07 25.66
CA PRO A 6 9.39 -20.64 24.33
C PRO A 6 10.23 -19.38 24.49
N GLY A 7 11.55 -19.52 24.35
CA GLY A 7 12.49 -18.45 24.65
C GLY A 7 12.12 -17.20 23.87
N LEU A 8 12.27 -16.02 24.51
CA LEU A 8 11.96 -14.70 23.94
C LEU A 8 12.40 -14.53 22.46
N ARG A 9 13.47 -15.22 22.05
CA ARG A 9 13.97 -15.26 20.67
C ARG A 9 12.96 -15.81 19.64
N GLY A 10 12.20 -16.85 19.98
CA GLY A 10 11.15 -17.40 19.11
C GLY A 10 9.95 -16.47 18.99
N ILE A 11 9.59 -15.81 20.10
CA ILE A 11 8.53 -14.80 20.14
C ILE A 11 8.92 -13.59 19.29
N LEU A 12 10.16 -13.09 19.41
CA LEU A 12 10.66 -12.00 18.57
C LEU A 12 10.67 -12.35 17.07
N GLY A 13 11.02 -13.58 16.70
CA GLY A 13 10.97 -14.05 15.31
C GLY A 13 9.54 -14.03 14.75
N ALA A 14 8.60 -14.61 15.48
CA ALA A 14 7.19 -14.64 15.09
C ALA A 14 6.55 -13.25 15.03
N VAL A 15 6.93 -12.34 15.95
CA VAL A 15 6.46 -10.95 15.93
C VAL A 15 6.98 -10.20 14.70
N ARG A 16 8.25 -10.42 14.31
CA ARG A 16 8.83 -9.79 13.11
C ARG A 16 8.14 -10.25 11.82
N GLU A 17 7.89 -11.55 11.68
CA GLU A 17 7.16 -12.10 10.53
C GLU A 17 5.74 -11.53 10.43
N ARG A 18 5.04 -11.44 11.57
CA ARG A 18 3.68 -10.86 11.63
C ARG A 18 3.68 -9.36 11.33
N LEU A 19 4.69 -8.62 11.78
CA LEU A 19 4.86 -7.20 11.45
C LEU A 19 5.17 -6.98 9.96
N ALA A 20 5.99 -7.85 9.35
CA ALA A 20 6.29 -7.78 7.93
C ALA A 20 5.04 -8.05 7.08
N ALA A 21 4.27 -9.09 7.43
CA ALA A 21 3.00 -9.40 6.77
C ALA A 21 1.97 -8.28 6.96
N PHE A 22 1.87 -7.72 8.18
CA PHE A 22 0.98 -6.60 8.46
C PHE A 22 1.41 -5.33 7.74
N ARG A 23 2.71 -5.05 7.61
CA ARG A 23 3.22 -3.92 6.80
C ARG A 23 2.90 -4.11 5.32
N ALA A 24 3.04 -5.32 4.77
CA ALA A 24 2.66 -5.61 3.39
C ALA A 24 1.15 -5.41 3.18
N LEU A 25 0.33 -5.91 4.10
CA LEU A 25 -1.13 -5.74 4.07
C LEU A 25 -1.52 -4.26 4.22
N TRP A 26 -0.90 -3.54 5.16
CA TRP A 26 -1.10 -2.12 5.35
C TRP A 26 -0.71 -1.38 4.06
N ARG A 27 0.39 -1.74 3.39
CA ARG A 27 0.81 -1.12 2.12
C ARG A 27 -0.19 -1.34 0.98
N ASP A 28 -0.83 -2.50 0.93
CA ASP A 28 -1.95 -2.75 0.00
C ASP A 28 -3.21 -1.96 0.38
N PHE A 29 -3.50 -1.87 1.68
CA PHE A 29 -4.73 -1.28 2.23
C PHE A 29 -4.72 0.26 2.33
N THR A 30 -3.58 0.88 2.67
CA THR A 30 -3.44 2.35 2.71
C THR A 30 -3.37 3.00 1.33
N GLY A 31 -3.26 2.20 0.27
CA GLY A 31 -3.12 2.73 -1.07
C GLY A 31 -1.73 3.27 -1.38
N GLU A 32 -0.69 2.89 -0.62
CA GLU A 32 0.70 2.94 -1.12
C GLU A 32 0.82 2.11 -2.41
N SER A 33 0.04 1.01 -2.51
CA SER A 33 -0.06 0.20 -3.74
C SER A 33 -1.00 0.79 -4.80
N ALA A 34 -1.54 2.00 -4.59
CA ALA A 34 -2.44 2.60 -5.57
C ALA A 34 -1.71 3.03 -6.84
N TYR A 35 -0.41 3.32 -6.74
CA TYR A 35 0.44 3.50 -7.91
C TYR A 35 0.63 2.18 -8.67
N GLU A 36 0.92 1.07 -7.98
CA GLU A 36 1.04 -0.26 -8.60
C GLU A 36 -0.26 -0.70 -9.31
N LYS A 37 -1.42 -0.50 -8.66
CA LYS A 37 -2.74 -0.72 -9.27
C LYS A 37 -2.99 0.19 -10.48
N TYR A 38 -2.56 1.45 -10.42
CA TYR A 38 -2.61 2.36 -11.57
C TYR A 38 -1.74 1.86 -12.72
N VAL A 39 -0.51 1.44 -12.46
CA VAL A 39 0.42 0.93 -13.47
C VAL A 39 -0.11 -0.36 -14.09
N GLU A 40 -0.63 -1.30 -13.29
CA GLU A 40 -1.22 -2.54 -13.82
C GLU A 40 -2.39 -2.22 -14.76
N ARG A 41 -3.30 -1.35 -14.32
CA ARG A 41 -4.45 -0.92 -15.13
C ARG A 41 -3.98 -0.20 -16.41
N HIS A 42 -3.03 0.73 -16.28
CA HIS A 42 -2.45 1.48 -17.40
C HIS A 42 -1.76 0.55 -18.40
N ARG A 43 -1.07 -0.50 -17.94
CA ARG A 43 -0.45 -1.51 -18.82
C ARG A 43 -1.47 -2.37 -19.54
N ARG A 44 -2.63 -2.65 -18.93
CA ARG A 44 -3.74 -3.37 -19.57
C ARG A 44 -4.47 -2.49 -20.59
N GLU A 45 -4.73 -1.23 -20.25
CA GLU A 45 -5.51 -0.30 -21.07
C GLU A 45 -4.68 0.35 -22.19
N HIS A 46 -3.38 0.58 -21.95
CA HIS A 46 -2.46 1.24 -22.87
C HIS A 46 -1.17 0.44 -23.04
N PRO A 47 -1.21 -0.69 -23.77
CA PRO A 47 -0.03 -1.49 -24.09
C PRO A 47 0.85 -0.75 -25.11
N GLY A 48 1.65 0.20 -24.63
CA GLY A 48 2.54 1.03 -25.47
C GLY A 48 2.83 2.42 -24.92
N HIS A 49 2.09 2.87 -23.90
CA HIS A 49 2.35 4.14 -23.23
C HIS A 49 3.01 3.91 -21.88
N ALA A 50 4.12 4.59 -21.61
CA ALA A 50 4.74 4.55 -20.29
C ALA A 50 3.76 5.12 -19.24
N PRO A 51 3.56 4.43 -18.10
CA PRO A 51 2.76 5.01 -17.02
C PRO A 51 3.45 6.28 -16.49
N MET A 52 2.67 7.22 -15.95
CA MET A 52 3.23 8.40 -15.26
C MET A 52 4.08 7.97 -14.07
N THR A 53 5.03 8.79 -13.63
CA THR A 53 5.84 8.45 -12.45
C THR A 53 5.00 8.52 -11.15
N GLU A 54 5.44 7.81 -10.11
CA GLU A 54 4.76 7.79 -8.81
C GLU A 54 4.48 9.21 -8.28
N ARG A 55 5.45 10.10 -8.37
CA ARG A 55 5.34 11.48 -7.90
C ARG A 55 4.31 12.29 -8.69
N GLU A 56 4.22 12.06 -10.00
CA GLU A 56 3.21 12.68 -10.86
C GLU A 56 1.82 12.15 -10.56
N PHE A 57 1.68 10.85 -10.31
CA PHE A 57 0.42 10.22 -9.92
C PHE A 57 -0.14 10.82 -8.62
N TRP A 58 0.71 10.97 -7.60
CA TRP A 58 0.30 11.59 -6.33
C TRP A 58 -0.05 13.06 -6.48
N ARG A 59 0.70 13.80 -7.31
CA ARG A 59 0.39 15.21 -7.62
C ARG A 59 -0.94 15.35 -8.37
N ALA A 60 -1.20 14.51 -9.36
CA ALA A 60 -2.45 14.52 -10.12
C ALA A 60 -3.63 14.16 -9.21
N ARG A 61 -3.47 13.18 -8.32
CA ARG A 61 -4.47 12.82 -7.32
C ARG A 61 -4.76 13.94 -6.33
N ALA A 62 -3.71 14.64 -5.87
CA ALA A 62 -3.88 15.81 -4.99
C ALA A 62 -4.68 16.91 -5.71
N ARG A 63 -4.30 17.25 -6.95
CA ARG A 63 -5.05 18.21 -7.78
C ARG A 63 -6.51 17.79 -7.97
N LEU A 64 -6.77 16.52 -8.26
CA LEU A 64 -8.14 16.01 -8.41
C LEU A 64 -8.96 16.18 -7.12
N ARG A 65 -8.34 16.03 -5.94
CA ARG A 65 -9.01 16.26 -4.65
C ARG A 65 -9.25 17.76 -4.36
N GLU A 66 -8.35 18.62 -4.83
CA GLU A 66 -8.51 20.07 -4.72
C GLU A 66 -9.56 20.61 -5.71
N ASP A 67 -9.60 20.07 -6.92
CA ASP A 67 -10.48 20.48 -8.02
C ASP A 67 -11.88 19.87 -7.94
N ASN A 68 -12.00 18.64 -7.40
CA ASN A 68 -13.25 18.04 -6.95
C ASN A 68 -13.26 17.99 -5.42
N PRO A 69 -13.47 19.14 -4.74
CA PRO A 69 -13.86 19.07 -3.34
C PRO A 69 -15.13 18.22 -3.26
N PRO A 70 -15.26 17.30 -2.29
CA PRO A 70 -16.49 16.55 -2.14
C PRO A 70 -17.64 17.55 -2.04
N THR A 71 -18.54 17.54 -3.02
CA THR A 71 -19.74 18.37 -3.05
C THR A 71 -20.72 17.86 -2.00
N GLY A 72 -20.32 17.95 -0.74
CA GLY A 72 -21.15 17.74 0.43
C GLY A 72 -21.55 19.10 0.96
N CYS A 73 -22.58 19.68 0.35
CA CYS A 73 -23.40 20.66 1.03
C CYS A 73 -24.85 20.18 0.89
N CYS A 74 -25.43 19.86 2.07
CA CYS A 74 -26.78 19.37 2.34
C CYS A 74 -27.00 17.85 2.20
#